data_AF-A0A178K6P5-F1
#
_entry.id   AF-A0A178K6P5-F1
#
_cell.length_a   1.000
_cell.length_b   1.000
_cell.length_c   1.000
_cell.angle_alpha   90.00
_cell.angle_beta   90.00
_cell.angle_gamma   90.00
#
_symmetry.space_group_name_H-M   'P 1'
#
loop_
_entity.id
_entity.type
_entity.pdbx_description
1 polymer ?
#
loop_
_entity_poly.entity_id
_entity_poly.type
_entity_poly.pdbx_seq_one_letter_code
_entity_poly.pdbx_strand_id
1 'polypeptide(L)'
;MSRTILYTYKKQEKTLTFSYDQFRTIHEAVAAAEGIDLTEFLKMELQVEMVSNSSKAAKDYRDNYFKKLGFGRITLAQKENRGVGHK
;
A
#
# COMPACT_ATOMS: atom_id res chain seq x y z
N MET A 1 0.62 -12.16 -12.96
CA MET A 1 1.82 -11.32 -13.22
C MET A 1 2.26 -10.72 -11.91
N SER A 2 3.48 -11.03 -11.47
CA SER A 2 4.11 -10.40 -10.31
C SER A 2 4.63 -9.00 -10.69
N ARG A 3 4.43 -8.02 -9.81
CA ARG A 3 5.01 -6.68 -9.88
C ARG A 3 5.90 -6.48 -8.67
N THR A 4 6.91 -5.65 -8.77
CA THR A 4 7.70 -5.27 -7.59
C THR A 4 7.09 -4.02 -6.97
N ILE A 5 6.98 -3.95 -5.65
CA ILE A 5 6.64 -2.75 -4.88
C ILE A 5 7.94 -2.24 -4.26
N LEU A 6 8.18 -0.94 -4.35
CA LEU A 6 9.18 -0.25 -3.56
C LEU A 6 8.45 0.46 -2.43
N TYR A 7 8.87 0.22 -1.20
CA TYR A 7 8.33 0.91 -0.03
C TYR A 7 9.43 1.31 0.93
N THR A 8 9.24 2.43 1.61
CA THR A 8 10.09 2.83 2.73
C THR A 8 9.43 2.41 4.03
N TYR A 9 10.11 1.64 4.88
CA TYR A 9 9.65 1.29 6.22
C TYR A 9 10.73 1.67 7.24
N LYS A 10 10.38 2.47 8.25
CA LYS A 10 11.32 2.94 9.30
C LYS A 10 12.65 3.50 8.74
N LYS A 11 12.57 4.30 7.67
CA LYS A 11 13.71 4.88 6.93
C LYS A 11 14.57 3.88 6.14
N GLN A 12 14.11 2.64 5.99
CA GLN A 12 14.76 1.63 5.14
C GLN A 12 13.95 1.44 3.87
N GLU A 13 14.61 1.55 2.72
CA GLU A 13 14.01 1.24 1.42
C GLU A 13 14.02 -0.27 1.22
N LYS A 14 12.84 -0.83 0.98
CA LYS A 14 12.63 -2.26 0.78
C LYS A 14 11.89 -2.49 -0.53
N THR A 15 12.13 -3.66 -1.10
CA THR A 15 11.42 -4.11 -2.30
C THR A 15 10.68 -5.40 -1.99
N LEU A 16 9.44 -5.48 -2.45
CA LEU A 16 8.58 -6.64 -2.24
C LEU A 16 8.01 -7.11 -3.58
N THR A 17 8.06 -8.42 -3.81
CA THR A 17 7.34 -9.01 -4.94
C THR A 17 5.85 -9.12 -4.60
N PHE A 18 5.02 -8.43 -5.37
CA PHE A 18 3.58 -8.36 -5.25
C PHE A 18 2.90 -9.16 -6.36
N SER A 19 1.93 -9.98 -5.97
CA SER A 19 1.09 -10.74 -6.90
C SER A 19 -0.38 -10.50 -6.56
N TYR A 20 -1.16 -10.05 -7.55
CA TYR A 20 -2.62 -9.85 -7.42
C TYR A 20 -3.40 -11.13 -7.09
N ASP A 21 -2.76 -12.30 -7.24
CA ASP A 21 -3.30 -13.60 -6.85
C ASP A 21 -3.37 -13.77 -5.33
N GLN A 22 -2.38 -13.22 -4.61
CA GLN A 22 -2.25 -13.34 -3.17
C GLN A 22 -2.78 -12.12 -2.43
N PHE A 23 -2.67 -10.93 -3.02
CA PHE A 23 -2.99 -9.66 -2.36
C PHE A 23 -3.86 -8.79 -3.24
N ARG A 24 -4.93 -8.22 -2.68
CA ARG A 24 -5.83 -7.31 -3.43
C ARG A 24 -5.21 -5.93 -3.62
N THR A 25 -4.38 -5.50 -2.68
CA THR A 25 -3.78 -4.16 -2.68
C THR A 25 -2.29 -4.21 -2.33
N ILE A 26 -1.55 -3.20 -2.79
CA ILE A 26 -0.13 -3.03 -2.45
C ILE A 26 0.08 -2.81 -0.94
N HIS A 27 -0.91 -2.25 -0.26
CA HIS A 27 -0.90 -1.95 1.17
C HIS A 27 -0.98 -3.24 1.98
N GLU A 28 -1.84 -4.16 1.53
CA GLU A 28 -1.97 -5.50 2.10
C GLU A 28 -0.68 -6.29 1.99
N ALA A 29 -0.04 -6.23 0.82
CA ALA A 29 1.22 -6.93 0.60
C ALA A 29 2.36 -6.40 1.47
N VAL A 30 2.56 -5.08 1.55
CA VAL A 30 3.64 -4.51 2.38
C VAL A 30 3.40 -4.71 3.88
N ALA A 31 2.14 -4.70 4.33
CA ALA A 31 1.81 -5.00 5.71
C ALA A 31 2.09 -6.48 6.03
N ALA A 32 1.63 -7.40 5.18
CA ALA A 32 1.88 -8.84 5.34
C ALA A 32 3.38 -9.17 5.32
N ALA A 33 4.17 -8.50 4.48
CA ALA A 33 5.62 -8.68 4.41
C ALA A 33 6.35 -8.23 5.68
N GLU A 34 5.86 -7.20 6.37
CA GLU A 34 6.39 -6.75 7.66
C GLU A 34 5.73 -7.47 8.85
N GLY A 35 4.78 -8.39 8.61
CA GLY A 35 4.04 -9.10 9.66
C GLY A 35 3.03 -8.22 10.41
N ILE A 36 2.53 -7.16 9.78
CA ILE A 36 1.54 -6.25 10.35
C ILE A 36 0.15 -6.76 10.01
N ASP A 37 -0.66 -6.97 11.06
CA ASP A 37 -2.04 -7.40 10.93
C ASP A 37 -2.93 -6.24 10.48
N LEU A 38 -3.60 -6.40 9.34
CA LEU A 38 -4.53 -5.41 8.80
C LEU A 38 -5.99 -5.69 9.18
N THR A 39 -6.26 -6.68 10.02
CA THR A 39 -7.63 -7.03 10.43
C THR A 39 -8.26 -5.88 11.20
N GLU A 40 -7.50 -5.25 12.10
CA GLU A 40 -7.94 -4.04 12.81
C GLU A 40 -8.15 -2.87 11.85
N PHE A 41 -7.25 -2.71 10.88
CA PHE A 41 -7.37 -1.68 9.85
C PHE A 41 -8.66 -1.85 9.02
N LEU A 42 -8.95 -3.06 8.54
CA LEU A 42 -10.15 -3.36 7.75
C LEU A 42 -11.44 -3.10 8.53
N LYS A 43 -11.47 -3.46 9.82
CA LYS A 43 -12.61 -3.17 10.70
C LYS A 43 -12.83 -1.68 10.86
N MET A 44 -11.76 -0.92 11.11
CA MET A 44 -11.82 0.53 11.27
C MET A 44 -12.15 1.24 9.95
N GLU A 45 -11.58 0.80 8.82
CA GLU A 45 -11.88 1.37 7.50
C GLU A 45 -13.37 1.22 7.18
N LEU A 46 -13.94 0.03 7.40
CA LEU A 46 -15.38 -0.23 7.23
C LEU A 46 -16.22 0.68 8.14
N GLN A 47 -15.82 0.85 9.40
CA GLN A 47 -16.52 1.73 10.35
C GLN A 47 -16.45 3.20 9.93
N VAL A 48 -15.29 3.68 9.48
CA VAL A 48 -15.10 5.04 9.00
C VAL A 48 -15.93 5.28 7.74
N GLU A 49 -16.00 4.31 6.83
CA GLU A 49 -16.83 4.39 5.64
C GLU A 49 -18.33 4.46 6.00
N MET A 50 -18.79 3.59 6.90
CA MET A 50 -20.18 3.58 7.39
C MET A 50 -20.57 4.90 8.09
N VAL A 51 -19.68 5.46 8.91
CA VAL A 51 -19.95 6.70 9.67
C VAL A 51 -19.85 7.93 8.78
N SER A 52 -18.83 7.99 7.91
CA SER A 52 -18.48 9.20 7.18
C SER A 52 -19.18 9.31 5.83
N ASN A 53 -19.83 8.24 5.34
CA ASN A 53 -20.49 8.13 4.02
C ASN A 53 -19.66 8.70 2.86
N SER A 54 -18.32 8.73 3.02
CA SER A 54 -17.41 9.44 2.14
C SER A 54 -16.12 8.66 1.99
N SER A 55 -15.85 8.25 0.75
CA SER A 55 -14.62 7.55 0.34
C SER A 55 -13.34 8.34 0.68
N LYS A 56 -13.44 9.65 0.92
CA LYS A 56 -12.31 10.49 1.32
C LYS A 56 -11.83 10.19 2.75
N ALA A 57 -12.75 9.92 3.68
CA ALA A 57 -12.40 9.62 5.07
C ALA A 57 -11.69 8.27 5.20
N ALA A 58 -12.14 7.26 4.47
CA ALA A 58 -11.50 5.95 4.43
C ALA A 58 -10.06 6.04 3.88
N LYS A 59 -9.82 6.83 2.82
CA LYS A 59 -8.48 7.07 2.27
C LYS A 59 -7.55 7.78 3.26
N ASP A 60 -8.04 8.84 3.90
CA ASP A 60 -7.27 9.60 4.88
C ASP A 60 -6.90 8.73 6.10
N TYR A 61 -7.85 7.90 6.57
CA TYR A 61 -7.61 6.92 7.61
C TYR A 61 -6.52 5.91 7.20
N ARG A 62 -6.56 5.42 5.96
CA ARG A 62 -5.52 4.53 5.41
C ARG A 62 -4.15 5.20 5.43
N ASP A 63 -4.00 6.36 4.81
CA ASP A 63 -2.71 7.05 4.78
C ASP A 63 -2.18 7.34 6.19
N ASN A 64 -3.04 7.74 7.13
CA ASN A 64 -2.66 7.97 8.52
C ASN A 64 -2.24 6.69 9.26
N TYR A 65 -2.96 5.58 9.07
CA TYR A 65 -2.63 4.30 9.70
C TYR A 65 -1.27 3.78 9.23
N PHE A 66 -1.03 3.79 7.91
CA PHE A 66 0.25 3.36 7.35
C PHE A 66 1.40 4.28 7.78
N LYS A 67 1.16 5.59 7.84
CA LYS A 67 2.15 6.56 8.36
C LYS A 67 2.49 6.30 9.82
N LYS A 68 1.52 5.96 10.68
CA LYS A 68 1.75 5.60 12.09
C LYS A 68 2.59 4.34 12.25
N LEU A 69 2.41 3.36 11.38
CA LEU A 69 3.21 2.13 11.37
C LEU A 69 4.67 2.37 10.93
N GLY A 70 4.97 3.55 10.38
CA GLY A 70 6.30 3.89 9.87
C GLY A 70 6.48 3.54 8.40
N PHE A 71 5.39 3.24 7.68
CA PHE A 71 5.42 3.22 6.23
C PHE A 71 5.50 4.65 5.70
N GLY A 72 6.49 4.87 4.85
CA GLY A 72 6.65 6.10 4.09
C GLY A 72 6.04 5.94 2.70
N ARG A 73 6.85 6.24 1.69
CA ARG A 73 6.42 6.20 0.29
C ARG A 73 6.25 4.73 -0.14
N ILE A 74 5.04 4.34 -0.54
CA ILE A 74 4.74 3.03 -1.14
C ILE A 74 4.42 3.27 -2.61
N THR A 75 5.21 2.68 -3.51
CA THR A 75 5.05 2.83 -4.95
C THR A 75 5.25 1.50 -5.64
N LEU A 76 4.44 1.22 -6.66
CA LEU A 76 4.74 0.12 -7.58
C LEU A 76 6.00 0.46 -8.37
N ALA A 77 6.95 -0.48 -8.45
CA ALA A 77 8.03 -0.41 -9.42
C ALA A 77 7.40 -0.25 -10.80
N GLN A 78 7.72 0.84 -11.49
CA GLN A 78 7.39 0.90 -12.90
C GLN A 78 8.07 -0.28 -13.59
N LYS A 79 7.29 -1.05 -14.35
CA LYS A 79 7.87 -1.85 -15.43
C LYS A 79 8.72 -0.88 -16.24
N GLU A 80 10.00 -1.20 -16.43
CA GLU A 80 10.88 -0.46 -17.32
C GLU A 80 10.15 -0.31 -18.67
N ASN A 81 9.52 0.85 -18.90
CA ASN A 81 9.04 1.23 -20.22
C ASN A 81 10.29 1.63 -20.99
N ARG A 82 10.99 0.64 -21.58
CA ARG A 82 11.84 0.91 -22.73
C ARG A 82 10.95 1.43 -23.85
N GLY A 83 10.98 2.74 -24.06
CA GLY A 83 10.52 3.37 -25.29
C GLY A 83 9.51 4.49 -25.10
N VAL A 84 10.01 5.71 -24.96
CA VAL A 84 9.62 6.81 -25.87
C VAL A 84 10.87 7.62 -26.12
N GLY A 85 11.49 7.40 -27.27
CA GLY A 85 12.41 8.39 -27.82
C GLY A 85 11.61 9.65 -28.09
N HIS A 86 12.06 10.78 -27.57
CA HIS A 86 11.81 12.05 -28.22
C HIS A 86 13.13 12.83 -28.26
N LYS A 87 13.62 12.86 -29.50
CA LYS A 87 14.62 13.70 -30.18
C LYS A 87 15.17 14.91 -29.44
#